data_AF-A0A3P6VDL9-F1
#
_entry.id   AF-A0A3P6VDL9-F1
#
_cell.length_a   1.000
_cell.length_b   1.000
_cell.length_c   1.000
_cell.angle_alpha   90.00
_cell.angle_beta   90.00
_cell.angle_gamma   90.00
#
_symmetry.space_group_name_H-M   'P 1'
#
loop_
_entity.id
_entity.type
_entity.pdbx_description
1 polymer ?
#
loop_
_entity_poly.entity_id
_entity_poly.type
_entity_poly.pdbx_seq_one_letter_code
_entity_poly.pdbx_strand_id
1 'polypeptide(L)'
;VGFQTHRDRDKFIELCHIKLPSVEINYESSSDVCFVTYKGWTCSLGVFPVSIKNEDFLKYVRLTEICQRALEIRRNIMGTDAPSDGRLFFSVERFDYTKGIKEKLLAYRNYFEKYPDRIGKDVLYQVAVTNRRTVDTYRVYQDECILLAEGINKVCTCASRPNWKPLIFQMEGLPRKELIACYLAMDIGVVTPKKDGMNLVAKEMLLCNPSAGLILSSGAGCEVQFSRAGFCEEKGSQCYKRVHDLYDLDSYSNAFYQAAIQDLADRRANSLRLHEFIIANDIEKWSAAFLDPSWTHQVKTLEDFYTIMLQTRNVRRQIVERILKGVPMRSHFAISLKNALDSLKLSCELNTTMLNLRTSSEEGTTDCASFDIKNELDEFEKDLCFLKFIESDNVYNVEHFVDTLHAYHPKSLAAFKKEVAGAVDLLYDADHFQYFFTDRDGTLKSYSCSYQASIQPAYAAVIQAQFARRCAQTCAIITTSPLMGVGILDVSTMPEGYYYYGASAGREWFIDPRNKFHDLSITAEQLQVLDKVYDAVQELLNTQEYKYFRYIGSGLQKHFGHLTIAHQDIHSSVPVEQSNTLSVFPTFLV
;
A
#
# COMPACT_ATOMS: atom_id res chain seq x y z
N VAL A 1 -5.93 1.94 13.04
CA VAL A 1 -6.20 3.20 12.31
C VAL A 1 -4.88 3.97 12.11
N GLY A 2 -4.61 4.47 10.90
CA GLY A 2 -3.39 5.22 10.61
C GLY A 2 -3.65 6.71 10.32
N PHE A 3 -2.78 7.57 10.84
CA PHE A 3 -2.81 9.02 10.63
C PHE A 3 -1.57 9.50 9.88
N GLN A 4 -1.67 10.64 9.21
CA GLN A 4 -0.52 11.22 8.50
C GLN A 4 0.47 11.90 9.45
N THR A 5 -0.02 12.45 10.57
CA THR A 5 0.77 13.19 11.54
C THR A 5 0.40 12.84 12.97
N HIS A 6 1.34 13.01 13.90
CA HIS A 6 1.09 12.92 15.34
C HIS A 6 -0.03 13.87 15.78
N ARG A 7 -0.03 15.10 15.25
CA ARG A 7 -1.09 16.08 15.53
C ARG A 7 -2.49 15.54 15.26
N ASP A 8 -2.69 14.82 14.16
CA ASP A 8 -4.00 14.27 13.81
C ASP A 8 -4.37 13.08 14.68
N ARG A 9 -3.41 12.19 15.00
CA ARG A 9 -3.60 11.07 15.95
C ARG A 9 -3.97 11.59 17.35
N ASP A 10 -3.23 12.57 17.85
CA ASP A 10 -3.41 13.11 19.19
C ASP A 10 -4.77 13.82 19.29
N LYS A 11 -5.21 14.50 18.22
CA LYS A 11 -6.56 15.08 18.17
C LYS A 11 -7.65 14.01 18.15
N PHE A 12 -7.42 12.88 17.48
CA PHE A 12 -8.36 11.76 17.51
C PHE A 12 -8.47 11.15 18.92
N ILE A 13 -7.34 10.97 19.61
CA ILE A 13 -7.29 10.50 21.01
C ILE A 13 -8.08 11.45 21.92
N GLU A 14 -7.89 12.77 21.79
CA GLU A 14 -8.67 13.77 22.53
C GLU A 14 -10.18 13.63 22.28
N LEU A 15 -10.58 13.44 21.02
CA LEU A 15 -11.99 13.24 20.66
C LEU A 15 -12.55 11.92 21.21
N CYS A 16 -11.75 10.85 21.26
CA CYS A 16 -12.13 9.60 21.92
C CYS A 16 -12.44 9.84 23.40
N HIS A 17 -11.58 10.56 24.14
CA HIS A 17 -11.86 10.92 25.53
C HIS A 17 -13.16 11.70 25.70
N ILE A 18 -13.46 12.62 24.80
CA ILE A 18 -14.68 13.46 24.87
C ILE A 18 -15.94 12.66 24.54
N LYS A 19 -15.87 11.74 23.57
CA LYS A 19 -17.05 11.10 22.98
C LYS A 19 -17.33 9.68 23.49
N LEU A 20 -16.34 9.00 24.08
CA LEU A 20 -16.44 7.61 24.49
C LEU A 20 -16.27 7.48 26.02
N PRO A 21 -17.36 7.32 26.79
CA PRO A 21 -17.29 7.15 28.23
C PRO A 21 -16.59 5.84 28.60
N SER A 22 -15.60 5.86 29.48
CA SER A 22 -14.82 4.66 29.88
C SER A 22 -13.88 4.11 28.80
N VAL A 23 -13.40 4.97 27.89
CA VAL A 23 -12.31 4.60 26.96
C VAL A 23 -10.99 4.48 27.72
N GLU A 24 -10.28 3.38 27.50
CA GLU A 24 -8.92 3.17 28.00
C GLU A 24 -7.92 3.41 26.88
N ILE A 25 -6.87 4.18 27.16
CA ILE A 25 -5.87 4.56 26.15
C ILE A 25 -4.48 4.25 26.71
N ASN A 26 -3.77 3.35 26.03
CA ASN A 26 -2.41 2.94 26.38
C ASN A 26 -1.44 3.40 25.29
N TYR A 27 -0.32 4.00 25.67
CA TYR A 27 0.72 4.42 24.73
C TYR A 27 1.97 3.55 24.92
N GLU A 28 2.43 2.96 23.83
CA GLU A 28 3.65 2.17 23.79
C GLU A 28 4.77 2.99 23.15
N SER A 29 5.75 3.38 23.96
CA SER A 29 6.82 4.31 23.56
C SER A 29 7.87 3.69 22.64
N SER A 30 8.08 2.37 22.71
CA SER A 30 9.04 1.63 21.88
C SER A 30 8.65 1.59 20.41
N SER A 31 7.35 1.52 20.14
CA SER A 31 6.76 1.36 18.81
C SER A 31 6.04 2.64 18.31
N ASP A 32 5.90 3.66 19.15
CA ASP A 32 5.09 4.87 18.91
C ASP A 32 3.64 4.52 18.48
N VAL A 33 3.10 3.48 19.10
CA VAL A 33 1.74 2.97 18.92
C VAL A 33 0.87 3.43 20.08
N CYS A 34 -0.37 3.81 19.79
CA CYS A 34 -1.38 4.04 20.83
C CYS A 34 -2.52 3.04 20.68
N PHE A 35 -2.92 2.37 21.75
CA PHE A 35 -4.05 1.45 21.78
C PHE A 35 -5.24 2.12 22.45
N VAL A 36 -6.37 2.12 21.78
CA VAL A 36 -7.64 2.63 22.31
C VAL A 36 -8.58 1.46 22.50
N THR A 37 -9.00 1.22 23.75
CA THR A 37 -9.94 0.16 24.12
C THR A 37 -11.26 0.77 24.57
N TYR A 38 -12.37 0.32 23.96
CA TYR A 38 -13.72 0.76 24.31
C TYR A 38 -14.70 -0.42 24.19
N LYS A 39 -15.42 -0.73 25.27
CA LYS A 39 -16.41 -1.84 25.32
C LYS A 39 -15.84 -3.17 24.82
N GLY A 40 -14.64 -3.54 25.24
CA GLY A 40 -13.96 -4.77 24.83
C GLY A 40 -13.28 -4.72 23.45
N TRP A 41 -13.46 -3.65 22.67
CA TRP A 41 -12.80 -3.48 21.37
C TRP A 41 -11.52 -2.68 21.51
N THR A 42 -10.39 -3.26 21.12
CA THR A 42 -9.10 -2.57 21.06
C THR A 42 -8.75 -2.21 19.61
N CYS A 43 -8.33 -0.96 19.41
CA CYS A 43 -7.84 -0.46 18.14
C CYS A 43 -6.46 0.15 18.31
N SER A 44 -5.48 -0.27 17.50
CA SER A 44 -4.18 0.38 17.41
C SER A 44 -4.25 1.65 16.55
N LEU A 45 -3.55 2.70 16.96
CA LEU A 45 -3.45 4.00 16.33
C LEU A 45 -1.98 4.30 16.04
N GLY A 46 -1.64 4.52 14.77
CA GLY A 46 -0.27 4.80 14.33
C GLY A 46 -0.14 6.03 13.46
N VAL A 47 1.08 6.54 13.33
CA VAL A 47 1.40 7.67 12.45
C VAL A 47 2.27 7.18 11.30
N PHE A 48 1.74 7.31 10.08
CA PHE A 48 2.34 6.82 8.85
C PHE A 48 2.36 7.96 7.82
N PRO A 49 3.40 8.82 7.84
CA PRO A 49 3.50 9.93 6.91
C PRO A 49 3.68 9.44 5.48
N VAL A 50 2.65 9.58 4.65
CA VAL A 50 2.70 9.17 3.24
C VAL A 50 3.77 9.96 2.49
N SER A 51 4.40 9.32 1.52
CA SER A 51 5.49 9.91 0.75
C SER A 51 5.32 9.63 -0.74
N ILE A 52 6.33 9.98 -1.54
CA ILE A 52 6.31 9.86 -2.99
C ILE A 52 7.10 8.64 -3.46
N LYS A 53 6.75 8.12 -4.64
CA LYS A 53 7.57 7.14 -5.34
C LYS A 53 8.75 7.85 -5.99
N ASN A 54 9.90 7.88 -5.30
CA ASN A 54 11.04 8.71 -5.67
C ASN A 54 11.52 8.47 -7.12
N GLU A 55 11.56 7.20 -7.54
CA GLU A 55 11.98 6.78 -8.89
C GLU A 55 11.18 7.45 -10.01
N ASP A 56 9.89 7.76 -9.79
CA ASP A 56 9.04 8.38 -10.80
C ASP A 56 9.42 9.82 -11.13
N PHE A 57 10.19 10.47 -10.26
CA PHE A 57 10.71 11.82 -10.46
C PHE A 57 12.19 11.79 -10.84
N LEU A 58 13.00 11.01 -10.11
CA LEU A 58 14.45 10.95 -10.31
C LEU A 58 14.85 10.48 -11.72
N LYS A 59 14.03 9.64 -12.36
CA LYS A 59 14.25 9.20 -13.76
C LYS A 59 14.22 10.34 -14.78
N TYR A 60 13.57 11.47 -14.47
CA TYR A 60 13.48 12.63 -15.37
C TYR A 60 14.48 13.73 -15.03
N VAL A 61 14.85 13.88 -13.76
CA VAL A 61 15.72 14.97 -13.26
C VAL A 61 17.09 15.02 -13.97
N ARG A 62 17.60 13.87 -14.44
CA ARG A 62 18.90 13.77 -15.12
C ARG A 62 18.82 13.82 -16.65
N LEU A 63 17.63 13.93 -17.23
CA LEU A 63 17.48 13.97 -18.68
C LEU A 63 17.86 15.35 -19.23
N THR A 64 18.74 15.36 -20.24
CA THR A 64 19.22 16.60 -20.87
C THR A 64 18.08 17.49 -21.38
N GLU A 65 17.05 16.90 -22.00
CA GLU A 65 15.85 17.60 -22.48
C GLU A 65 15.14 18.36 -21.34
N ILE A 66 15.00 17.74 -20.16
CA ILE A 66 14.32 18.33 -19.01
C ILE A 66 15.18 19.44 -18.38
N CYS A 67 16.49 19.24 -18.29
CA CYS A 67 17.42 20.28 -17.82
C CYS A 67 17.43 21.51 -18.74
N GLN A 68 17.44 21.30 -20.06
CA GLN A 68 17.32 22.39 -21.04
C GLN A 68 15.98 23.11 -20.90
N ARG A 69 14.89 22.35 -20.76
CA ARG A 69 13.56 22.90 -20.55
C ARG A 69 13.47 23.75 -19.27
N ALA A 70 14.10 23.31 -18.18
CA ALA A 70 14.15 24.08 -16.94
C ALA A 70 14.85 25.44 -17.11
N LEU A 71 15.96 25.48 -17.87
CA LEU A 71 16.66 26.73 -18.19
C LEU A 71 15.80 27.66 -19.06
N GLU A 72 15.07 27.11 -20.03
CA GLU A 72 14.12 27.88 -20.85
C GLU A 72 12.98 28.45 -20.02
N ILE A 73 12.34 27.64 -19.17
CA ILE A 73 11.27 28.06 -18.26
C ILE A 73 11.77 29.21 -17.40
N ARG A 74 12.94 29.06 -16.76
CA ARG A 74 13.53 30.12 -15.95
C ARG A 74 13.74 31.41 -16.75
N ARG A 75 14.33 31.31 -17.94
CA ARG A 75 14.58 32.47 -18.81
C ARG A 75 13.29 33.16 -19.25
N ASN A 76 12.27 32.38 -19.61
CA ASN A 76 10.98 32.91 -20.06
C ASN A 76 10.23 33.62 -18.93
N ILE A 77 10.28 33.07 -17.72
CA ILE A 77 9.59 33.64 -16.55
C ILE A 77 10.34 34.87 -16.02
N MET A 78 11.66 34.76 -15.84
CA MET A 78 12.46 35.81 -15.20
C MET A 78 12.85 36.92 -16.18
N GLY A 79 12.83 36.67 -17.49
CA GLY A 79 13.35 37.54 -18.55
C GLY A 79 14.84 37.31 -18.84
N THR A 80 15.30 37.76 -20.00
CA THR A 80 16.72 37.63 -20.42
C THR A 80 17.67 38.57 -19.68
N ASP A 81 17.12 39.64 -19.11
CA ASP A 81 17.79 40.72 -18.36
C ASP A 81 17.59 40.57 -16.84
N ALA A 82 17.27 39.36 -16.36
CA ALA A 82 17.03 39.11 -14.95
C ALA A 82 18.28 39.40 -14.08
N PRO A 83 18.13 40.15 -12.97
CA PRO A 83 19.22 40.38 -12.02
C PRO A 83 19.74 39.07 -11.41
N SER A 84 21.04 39.01 -11.12
CA SER A 84 21.70 37.82 -10.55
C SER A 84 21.19 37.47 -9.14
N ASP A 85 20.73 38.47 -8.39
CA ASP A 85 20.11 38.31 -7.08
C ASP A 85 18.58 38.10 -7.14
N GLY A 86 17.99 38.01 -8.33
CA GLY A 86 16.58 37.68 -8.54
C GLY A 86 16.27 36.22 -8.22
N ARG A 87 15.04 35.96 -7.78
CA ARG A 87 14.57 34.65 -7.33
C ARG A 87 13.26 34.27 -8.00
N LEU A 88 13.23 33.05 -8.50
CA LEU A 88 12.02 32.39 -8.99
C LEU A 88 11.39 31.59 -7.85
N PHE A 89 10.29 32.11 -7.32
CA PHE A 89 9.40 31.37 -6.43
C PHE A 89 8.46 30.51 -7.26
N PHE A 90 8.31 29.24 -6.89
CA PHE A 90 7.39 28.33 -7.58
C PHE A 90 6.39 27.73 -6.62
N SER A 91 5.12 27.72 -7.02
CA SER A 91 4.06 27.07 -6.29
C SER A 91 3.08 26.39 -7.23
N VAL A 92 2.68 25.17 -6.87
CA VAL A 92 1.76 24.35 -7.67
C VAL A 92 0.81 23.58 -6.77
N GLU A 93 -0.49 23.77 -7.00
CA GLU A 93 -1.52 23.09 -6.24
C GLU A 93 -2.88 23.13 -6.96
N ARG A 94 -3.84 22.35 -6.45
CA ARG A 94 -5.23 22.43 -6.90
C ARG A 94 -5.83 23.77 -6.48
N PHE A 95 -6.71 24.33 -7.28
CA PHE A 95 -7.32 25.64 -7.02
C PHE A 95 -8.47 25.56 -5.99
N ASP A 96 -8.09 25.22 -4.76
CA ASP A 96 -8.95 24.85 -3.64
C ASP A 96 -8.69 25.80 -2.45
N TYR A 97 -9.74 26.22 -1.73
CA TYR A 97 -9.62 27.18 -0.62
C TYR A 97 -8.78 26.66 0.56
N THR A 98 -8.59 25.35 0.70
CA THR A 98 -7.73 24.75 1.72
C THR A 98 -6.24 25.01 1.46
N LYS A 99 -5.88 25.41 0.23
CA LYS A 99 -4.50 25.62 -0.22
C LYS A 99 -3.91 26.99 0.09
N GLY A 100 -4.71 27.92 0.63
CA GLY A 100 -4.19 29.20 1.10
C GLY A 100 -3.63 30.10 -0.01
N ILE A 101 -4.08 29.93 -1.26
CA ILE A 101 -3.61 30.70 -2.42
C ILE A 101 -3.92 32.19 -2.23
N LYS A 102 -5.14 32.53 -1.80
CA LYS A 102 -5.55 33.91 -1.48
C LYS A 102 -4.58 34.57 -0.50
N GLU A 103 -4.31 33.92 0.62
CA GLU A 103 -3.44 34.43 1.69
C GLU A 103 -1.99 34.59 1.20
N LYS A 104 -1.50 33.63 0.41
CA LYS A 104 -0.19 33.74 -0.26
C LYS A 104 -0.11 34.93 -1.19
N LEU A 105 -1.12 35.19 -2.01
CA LEU A 105 -1.16 36.34 -2.91
C LEU A 105 -1.16 37.66 -2.13
N LEU A 106 -1.93 37.75 -1.05
CA LEU A 106 -1.94 38.92 -0.17
C LEU A 106 -0.57 39.16 0.49
N ALA A 107 0.06 38.11 1.01
CA ALA A 107 1.40 38.20 1.61
C ALA A 107 2.46 38.56 0.56
N TYR A 108 2.33 38.05 -0.66
CA TYR A 108 3.24 38.35 -1.77
C TYR A 108 3.08 39.79 -2.30
N ARG A 109 1.87 40.36 -2.22
CA ARG A 109 1.68 41.81 -2.43
C ARG A 109 2.39 42.62 -1.34
N ASN A 110 2.14 42.27 -0.07
CA ASN A 110 2.75 42.94 1.09
C ASN A 110 4.29 42.84 1.07
N TYR A 111 4.83 41.75 0.54
CA TYR A 111 6.26 41.54 0.34
C TYR A 111 6.91 42.66 -0.48
N PHE A 112 6.31 43.09 -1.59
CA PHE A 112 6.86 44.21 -2.38
C PHE A 112 6.59 45.58 -1.76
N GLU A 113 5.50 45.74 -1.02
CA GLU A 113 5.23 46.97 -0.25
C GLU A 113 6.29 47.18 0.84
N LYS A 114 6.68 46.09 1.51
CA LYS A 114 7.65 46.09 2.62
C LYS A 114 9.10 46.08 2.16
N TYR A 115 9.39 45.42 1.03
CA TYR A 115 10.73 45.29 0.46
C TYR A 115 10.76 45.76 -1.01
N PRO A 116 10.65 47.09 -1.25
CA PRO A 116 10.62 47.64 -2.61
C PRO A 116 11.89 47.36 -3.43
N ASP A 117 13.02 47.07 -2.78
CA ASP A 117 14.30 46.70 -3.40
C ASP A 117 14.25 45.37 -4.18
N ARG A 118 13.20 44.58 -3.96
CA ARG A 118 12.93 43.31 -4.63
C ARG A 118 12.09 43.46 -5.91
N ILE A 119 11.47 44.63 -6.11
CA ILE A 119 10.71 44.95 -7.34
C ILE A 119 11.66 44.91 -8.55
N GLY A 120 11.22 44.25 -9.63
CA GLY A 120 12.04 44.02 -10.83
C GLY A 120 12.99 42.81 -10.75
N LYS A 121 13.10 42.17 -9.58
CA LYS A 121 14.00 41.03 -9.34
C LYS A 121 13.26 39.71 -9.23
N ASP A 122 12.30 39.64 -8.31
CA ASP A 122 11.69 38.38 -7.90
C ASP A 122 10.37 38.11 -8.63
N VAL A 123 10.11 36.84 -8.92
CA VAL A 123 8.89 36.43 -9.62
C VAL A 123 8.30 35.20 -8.92
N LEU A 124 6.99 35.23 -8.68
CA LEU A 124 6.22 34.08 -8.24
C LEU A 124 5.53 33.47 -9.45
N TYR A 125 5.85 32.22 -9.73
CA TYR A 125 5.09 31.40 -10.67
C TYR A 125 4.12 30.51 -9.89
N GLN A 126 2.83 30.85 -9.94
CA GLN A 126 1.75 30.14 -9.28
C GLN A 126 0.93 29.36 -10.30
N VAL A 127 0.94 28.04 -10.18
CA VAL A 127 0.08 27.13 -10.92
C VAL A 127 -1.06 26.69 -10.00
N ALA A 128 -2.28 27.10 -10.32
CA ALA A 128 -3.50 26.80 -9.56
C ALA A 128 -4.46 25.99 -10.43
N VAL A 129 -4.34 24.65 -10.39
CA VAL A 129 -5.07 23.77 -11.32
C VAL A 129 -6.57 23.81 -11.03
N THR A 130 -7.35 24.33 -11.99
CA THR A 130 -8.80 24.49 -11.85
C THR A 130 -9.47 23.16 -11.52
N ASN A 131 -10.32 23.19 -10.50
CA ASN A 131 -11.17 22.07 -10.12
C ASN A 131 -12.55 22.58 -9.65
N ARG A 132 -13.56 21.69 -9.69
CA ARG A 132 -14.85 21.87 -8.99
C ARG A 132 -15.55 23.23 -9.21
N ARG A 133 -15.42 23.82 -10.40
CA ARG A 133 -15.96 25.17 -10.70
C ARG A 133 -17.50 25.24 -10.69
N THR A 134 -18.19 24.10 -10.69
CA THR A 134 -19.64 24.01 -10.53
C THR A 134 -20.12 24.27 -9.10
N VAL A 135 -19.20 24.27 -8.11
CA VAL A 135 -19.51 24.56 -6.72
C VAL A 135 -19.26 26.05 -6.45
N ASP A 136 -20.30 26.79 -6.05
CA ASP A 136 -20.24 28.25 -5.92
C ASP A 136 -19.11 28.74 -5.01
N THR A 137 -18.85 28.05 -3.89
CA THR A 137 -17.77 28.42 -2.96
C THR A 137 -16.38 28.33 -3.59
N TYR A 138 -16.15 27.37 -4.50
CA TYR A 138 -14.91 27.27 -5.25
C TYR A 138 -14.83 28.38 -6.29
N ARG A 139 -15.90 28.66 -7.02
CA ARG A 139 -15.93 29.72 -8.03
C ARG A 139 -15.62 31.09 -7.44
N VAL A 140 -16.31 31.46 -6.35
CA VAL A 140 -16.08 32.76 -5.67
C VAL A 140 -14.63 32.90 -5.20
N TYR A 141 -14.09 31.85 -4.55
CA TYR A 141 -12.69 31.87 -4.11
C TYR A 141 -11.70 32.00 -5.28
N GLN A 142 -11.97 31.30 -6.38
CA GLN A 142 -11.14 31.34 -7.59
C GLN A 142 -11.16 32.74 -8.22
N ASP A 143 -12.34 33.33 -8.39
CA ASP A 143 -12.51 34.66 -8.97
C ASP A 143 -11.81 35.74 -8.10
N GLU A 144 -11.92 35.65 -6.77
CA GLU A 144 -11.19 36.53 -5.84
C GLU A 144 -9.66 36.42 -6.01
N CYS A 145 -9.13 35.19 -6.13
CA CYS A 145 -7.70 34.98 -6.32
C CYS A 145 -7.21 35.53 -7.67
N ILE A 146 -8.00 35.38 -8.73
CA ILE A 146 -7.67 35.93 -10.06
C ILE A 146 -7.60 37.46 -10.00
N LEU A 147 -8.60 38.10 -9.38
CA LEU A 147 -8.61 39.56 -9.21
C LEU A 147 -7.41 40.06 -8.40
N LEU A 148 -7.03 39.35 -7.33
CA LEU A 148 -5.83 39.66 -6.56
C LEU A 148 -4.55 39.51 -7.39
N ALA A 149 -4.45 38.44 -8.19
CA ALA A 149 -3.29 38.21 -9.05
C ALA A 149 -3.13 39.30 -10.10
N GLU A 150 -4.22 39.74 -10.73
CA GLU A 150 -4.22 40.88 -11.65
C GLU A 150 -3.83 42.19 -10.94
N GLY A 151 -4.35 42.40 -9.73
CA GLY A 151 -4.04 43.58 -8.92
C GLY A 151 -2.55 43.70 -8.60
N ILE A 152 -1.90 42.59 -8.21
CA ILE A 152 -0.45 42.55 -7.93
C ILE A 152 0.34 42.97 -9.18
N ASN A 153 0.01 42.43 -10.34
CA ASN A 153 0.69 42.77 -11.59
C ASN A 153 0.45 44.21 -12.07
N LYS A 154 -0.69 44.82 -11.68
CA LYS A 154 -0.99 46.23 -12.00
C LYS A 154 -0.25 47.21 -11.09
N VAL A 155 -0.12 46.88 -9.80
CA VAL A 155 0.48 47.78 -8.79
C VAL A 155 2.01 47.68 -8.78
N CYS A 156 2.55 46.47 -8.80
CA CYS A 156 3.98 46.24 -8.71
C CYS A 156 4.60 46.26 -10.12
N THR A 157 5.06 47.43 -10.55
CA THR A 157 5.71 47.63 -11.85
C THR A 157 7.16 48.10 -11.67
N CYS A 158 8.01 47.81 -12.65
CA CYS A 158 9.43 48.18 -12.61
C CYS A 158 9.77 49.05 -13.82
N ALA A 159 10.15 50.30 -13.60
CA ALA A 159 10.46 51.23 -14.70
C ALA A 159 11.65 50.76 -15.56
N SER A 160 12.67 50.15 -14.95
CA SER A 160 13.84 49.62 -15.67
C SER A 160 13.55 48.31 -16.40
N ARG A 161 12.47 47.60 -16.05
CA ARG A 161 12.04 46.34 -16.68
C ARG A 161 10.54 46.36 -16.98
N PRO A 162 10.08 47.09 -18.02
CA PRO A 162 8.65 47.31 -18.27
C PRO A 162 7.83 46.02 -18.52
N ASN A 163 8.49 44.96 -19.01
CA ASN A 163 7.86 43.68 -19.28
C ASN A 163 7.92 42.70 -18.08
N TRP A 164 8.60 43.07 -16.99
CA TRP A 164 8.67 42.24 -15.79
C TRP A 164 7.29 42.19 -15.13
N LYS A 165 6.89 40.97 -14.74
CA LYS A 165 5.68 40.74 -13.95
C LYS A 165 6.09 40.07 -12.64
N PRO A 166 5.67 40.60 -11.48
CA PRO A 166 5.95 39.98 -10.19
C PRO A 166 5.29 38.61 -10.04
N LEU A 167 4.17 38.36 -10.73
CA LEU A 167 3.37 37.15 -10.61
C LEU A 167 2.95 36.61 -11.98
N ILE A 168 3.27 35.35 -12.23
CA ILE A 168 2.71 34.56 -13.32
C ILE A 168 1.70 33.59 -12.72
N PHE A 169 0.42 33.77 -13.07
CA PHE A 169 -0.68 32.96 -12.54
C PHE A 169 -1.26 32.09 -13.66
N GLN A 170 -1.14 30.78 -13.54
CA GLN A 170 -1.61 29.81 -14.53
C GLN A 170 -2.63 28.86 -13.91
N MET A 171 -3.72 28.61 -14.62
CA MET A 171 -4.81 27.73 -14.15
C MET A 171 -4.80 26.33 -14.78
N GLU A 172 -3.99 26.14 -15.82
CA GLU A 172 -3.84 24.86 -16.50
C GLU A 172 -2.82 23.99 -15.76
N GLY A 173 -3.15 22.70 -15.61
CA GLY A 173 -2.24 21.72 -15.04
C GLY A 173 -1.02 21.49 -15.92
N LEU A 174 0.12 21.24 -15.28
CA LEU A 174 1.37 20.93 -15.97
C LEU A 174 1.50 19.41 -16.19
N PRO A 175 1.84 18.96 -17.40
CA PRO A 175 2.29 17.59 -17.61
C PRO A 175 3.50 17.26 -16.74
N ARG A 176 3.68 15.99 -16.38
CA ARG A 176 4.72 15.55 -15.42
C ARG A 176 6.13 16.06 -15.77
N LYS A 177 6.54 15.98 -17.04
CA LYS A 177 7.85 16.46 -17.50
C LYS A 177 8.02 17.97 -17.30
N GLU A 178 7.00 18.75 -17.63
CA GLU A 178 7.00 20.21 -17.48
C GLU A 178 7.01 20.63 -16.00
N LEU A 179 6.25 19.91 -15.17
CA LEU A 179 6.24 20.10 -13.72
C LEU A 179 7.62 19.89 -13.10
N ILE A 180 8.32 18.82 -13.50
CA ILE A 180 9.69 18.54 -13.03
C ILE A 180 10.67 19.60 -13.54
N ALA A 181 10.52 20.06 -14.78
CA ALA A 181 11.32 21.17 -15.29
C ALA A 181 11.10 22.46 -14.49
N CYS A 182 9.87 22.74 -14.04
CA CYS A 182 9.59 23.85 -13.12
C CYS A 182 10.26 23.68 -11.75
N TYR A 183 10.23 22.46 -11.17
CA TYR A 183 10.95 22.17 -9.91
C TYR A 183 12.46 22.40 -10.04
N LEU A 184 13.06 22.08 -11.19
CA LEU A 184 14.48 22.34 -11.44
C LEU A 184 14.78 23.81 -11.69
N ALA A 185 13.83 24.56 -12.28
CA ALA A 185 13.99 25.98 -12.59
C ALA A 185 13.89 26.89 -11.35
N MET A 186 13.13 26.46 -10.33
CA MET A 186 12.81 27.28 -9.15
C MET A 186 14.03 27.51 -8.25
N ASP A 187 14.07 28.68 -7.63
CA ASP A 187 14.99 28.97 -6.53
C ASP A 187 14.38 28.60 -5.17
N ILE A 188 13.07 28.80 -5.02
CA ILE A 188 12.33 28.66 -3.77
C ILE A 188 10.96 28.04 -4.06
N GLY A 189 10.67 26.88 -3.47
CA GLY A 189 9.33 26.30 -3.47
C GLY A 189 8.44 26.97 -2.40
N VAL A 190 7.18 27.20 -2.70
CA VAL A 190 6.21 27.80 -1.77
C VAL A 190 5.01 26.87 -1.59
N VAL A 191 4.87 26.33 -0.38
CA VAL A 191 3.81 25.37 -0.03
C VAL A 191 3.14 25.82 1.26
N THR A 192 2.02 26.52 1.14
CA THR A 192 1.37 27.17 2.29
C THR A 192 -0.13 26.89 2.38
N PRO A 193 -0.53 25.61 2.50
CA PRO A 193 -1.93 25.30 2.71
C PRO A 193 -2.38 25.75 4.10
N LYS A 194 -3.66 26.11 4.24
CA LYS A 194 -4.29 26.34 5.55
C LYS A 194 -4.32 25.05 6.36
N LYS A 195 -4.68 23.95 5.70
CA LYS A 195 -4.69 22.61 6.27
C LYS A 195 -4.57 21.57 5.16
N ASP A 196 -3.60 20.69 5.28
CA ASP A 196 -3.33 19.63 4.31
C ASP A 196 -2.78 18.40 5.04
N GLY A 197 -3.29 17.21 4.72
CA GLY A 197 -2.93 15.98 5.43
C GLY A 197 -1.43 15.65 5.37
N MET A 198 -0.79 15.93 4.24
CA MET A 198 0.66 15.76 4.08
C MET A 198 1.26 16.85 3.18
N ASN A 199 0.68 17.09 2.01
CA ASN A 199 1.26 17.86 0.92
C ASN A 199 2.53 17.21 0.33
N LEU A 200 2.35 16.44 -0.74
CA LEU A 200 3.45 15.75 -1.43
C LEU A 200 4.29 16.69 -2.30
N VAL A 201 3.73 17.82 -2.74
CA VAL A 201 4.43 18.78 -3.62
C VAL A 201 5.71 19.31 -2.97
N ALA A 202 5.70 19.58 -1.66
CA ALA A 202 6.92 19.99 -0.95
C ALA A 202 8.03 18.93 -1.03
N LYS A 203 7.67 17.64 -0.94
CA LYS A 203 8.61 16.52 -1.07
C LYS A 203 9.10 16.37 -2.51
N GLU A 204 8.21 16.53 -3.48
CA GLU A 204 8.54 16.46 -4.92
C GLU A 204 9.53 17.56 -5.31
N MET A 205 9.31 18.78 -4.83
CA MET A 205 10.18 19.94 -5.03
C MET A 205 11.62 19.68 -4.59
N LEU A 206 11.80 19.24 -3.34
CA LEU A 206 13.13 19.00 -2.78
C LEU A 206 13.76 17.68 -3.25
N LEU A 207 12.95 16.69 -3.64
CA LEU A 207 13.45 15.50 -4.30
C LEU A 207 14.05 15.85 -5.67
N CYS A 208 13.39 16.71 -6.45
CA CYS A 208 13.86 17.08 -7.78
C CYS A 208 15.01 18.07 -7.73
N ASN A 209 14.94 19.06 -6.84
CA ASN A 209 15.92 20.14 -6.75
C ASN A 209 16.45 20.28 -5.32
N PRO A 210 17.52 19.54 -4.95
CA PRO A 210 18.13 19.61 -3.62
C PRO A 210 18.89 20.93 -3.37
N SER A 211 18.82 21.91 -4.29
CA SER A 211 19.42 23.23 -4.13
C SER A 211 18.41 24.36 -3.93
N ALA A 212 17.11 24.09 -4.11
CA ALA A 212 16.05 25.07 -3.93
C ALA A 212 15.73 25.27 -2.45
N GLY A 213 15.34 26.49 -2.06
CA GLY A 213 14.78 26.76 -0.74
C GLY A 213 13.31 26.33 -0.65
N LEU A 214 12.75 26.34 0.56
CA LEU A 214 11.34 26.03 0.77
C LEU A 214 10.72 27.02 1.76
N ILE A 215 9.53 27.52 1.43
CA ILE A 215 8.61 28.20 2.35
C ILE A 215 7.46 27.23 2.62
N LEU A 216 7.25 26.86 3.89
CA LEU A 216 6.34 25.80 4.27
C LEU A 216 5.42 26.23 5.42
N SER A 217 4.11 26.02 5.26
CA SER A 217 3.14 26.30 6.33
C SER A 217 3.05 25.16 7.35
N SER A 218 2.86 25.53 8.62
CA SER A 218 2.48 24.63 9.72
C SER A 218 1.17 23.85 9.44
N GLY A 219 0.36 24.31 8.48
CA GLY A 219 -0.85 23.65 8.01
C GLY A 219 -0.59 22.37 7.20
N ALA A 220 0.63 22.17 6.67
CA ALA A 220 0.98 20.99 5.89
C ALA A 220 1.50 19.85 6.76
N GLY A 221 1.03 18.61 6.55
CA GLY A 221 1.52 17.46 7.32
C GLY A 221 3.00 17.14 7.12
N CYS A 222 3.59 17.45 5.96
CA CYS A 222 5.03 17.29 5.73
C CYS A 222 5.85 18.25 6.59
N GLU A 223 5.31 19.43 6.93
CA GLU A 223 5.93 20.36 7.87
C GLU A 223 6.02 19.74 9.26
N VAL A 224 4.92 19.13 9.73
CA VAL A 224 4.88 18.41 11.01
C VAL A 224 5.90 17.27 11.01
N GLN A 225 6.01 16.52 9.90
CA GLN A 225 7.01 15.48 9.75
C GLN A 225 8.43 16.03 9.83
N PHE A 226 8.74 17.11 9.11
CA PHE A 226 10.07 17.69 9.05
C PHE A 226 10.47 18.35 10.38
N SER A 227 9.56 19.08 11.02
CA SER A 227 9.82 19.70 12.32
C SER A 227 10.09 18.64 13.38
N ARG A 228 9.31 17.54 13.42
CA ARG A 228 9.57 16.42 14.35
C ARG A 228 10.88 15.70 14.09
N ALA A 229 11.35 15.69 12.84
CA ALA A 229 12.66 15.13 12.48
C ALA A 229 13.83 16.12 12.72
N GLY A 230 13.57 17.29 13.33
CA GLY A 230 14.61 18.26 13.68
C GLY A 230 15.06 19.16 12.54
N PHE A 231 14.29 19.26 11.45
CA PHE A 231 14.64 20.16 10.33
C PHE A 231 14.15 21.60 10.55
N CYS A 232 13.33 21.84 11.57
CA CYS A 232 12.89 23.18 11.94
C CYS A 232 12.68 23.25 13.46
N GLU A 233 13.63 23.88 14.14
CA GLU A 233 13.59 24.16 15.58
C GLU A 233 13.22 25.63 15.84
N GLU A 234 12.51 25.91 16.93
CA GLU A 234 12.07 27.29 17.26
C GLU A 234 13.24 28.22 17.61
N LYS A 235 14.34 27.69 18.15
CA LYS A 235 15.52 28.45 18.59
C LYS A 235 16.82 27.96 17.94
N GLY A 236 16.72 27.20 16.86
CA GLY A 236 17.84 26.48 16.25
C GLY A 236 17.89 26.59 14.73
N SER A 237 18.45 25.56 14.09
CA SER A 237 18.59 25.52 12.64
C SER A 237 17.23 25.34 11.97
N GLN A 238 16.95 26.16 10.96
CA GLN A 238 15.75 26.06 10.13
C GLN A 238 16.14 25.73 8.69
N CYS A 239 15.82 24.52 8.26
CA CYS A 239 16.11 24.07 6.90
C CYS A 239 15.16 24.71 5.86
N TYR A 240 14.02 25.23 6.29
CA TYR A 240 13.02 25.92 5.48
C TYR A 240 12.44 27.12 6.24
N LYS A 241 11.81 28.06 5.53
CA LYS A 241 11.11 29.21 6.16
C LYS A 241 9.70 28.79 6.54
N ARG A 242 9.41 28.73 7.84
CA ARG A 242 8.12 28.29 8.36
C ARG A 242 7.10 29.44 8.41
N VAL A 243 5.88 29.17 7.98
CA VAL A 243 4.73 30.09 8.11
C VAL A 243 3.75 29.51 9.12
N HIS A 244 3.68 30.12 10.30
CA HIS A 244 2.84 29.66 11.40
C HIS A 244 1.37 30.05 11.21
N ASP A 245 1.13 31.30 10.85
CA ASP A 245 -0.20 31.86 10.57
C ASP A 245 -0.18 32.48 9.17
N LEU A 246 -1.14 32.07 8.33
CA LEU A 246 -1.27 32.59 6.96
C LEU A 246 -1.93 33.98 6.94
N TYR A 247 -2.59 34.38 8.03
CA TYR A 247 -3.27 35.68 8.13
C TYR A 247 -2.36 36.78 8.67
N ASP A 248 -1.23 36.41 9.29
CA ASP A 248 -0.15 37.34 9.62
C ASP A 248 0.67 37.65 8.36
N LEU A 249 0.18 38.64 7.60
CA LEU A 249 0.81 39.08 6.35
C LEU A 249 2.23 39.62 6.55
N ASP A 250 2.53 40.17 7.73
CA ASP A 250 3.84 40.71 8.05
C ASP A 250 4.88 39.61 8.23
N SER A 251 4.58 38.61 9.04
CA SER A 251 5.46 37.45 9.21
C SER A 251 5.58 36.65 7.91
N TYR A 252 4.49 36.49 7.18
CA TYR A 252 4.50 35.73 5.92
C TYR A 252 5.30 36.45 4.82
N SER A 253 5.13 37.76 4.64
CA SER A 253 5.96 38.55 3.72
C SER A 253 7.45 38.54 4.12
N ASN A 254 7.76 38.54 5.43
CA ASN A 254 9.13 38.37 5.91
C ASN A 254 9.70 37.00 5.51
N ALA A 255 8.90 35.93 5.54
CA ALA A 255 9.34 34.60 5.11
C ALA A 255 9.75 34.56 3.63
N PHE A 256 9.03 35.27 2.75
CA PHE A 256 9.43 35.49 1.35
C PHE A 256 10.78 36.20 1.26
N TYR A 257 10.95 37.31 1.99
CA TYR A 257 12.20 38.07 2.00
C TYR A 257 13.38 37.24 2.48
N GLN A 258 13.24 36.58 3.63
CA GLN A 258 14.28 35.75 4.22
C GLN A 258 14.65 34.56 3.33
N ALA A 259 13.70 33.99 2.59
CA ALA A 259 14.01 32.97 1.59
C ALA A 259 14.76 33.56 0.39
N ALA A 260 14.40 34.76 -0.06
CA ALA A 260 15.01 35.42 -1.22
C ALA A 260 16.50 35.73 -1.00
N ILE A 261 16.81 36.29 0.17
CA ILE A 261 18.15 36.74 0.54
C ILE A 261 19.04 35.65 1.13
N GLN A 262 18.49 34.46 1.40
CA GLN A 262 19.27 33.34 1.94
C GLN A 262 20.42 33.00 1.00
N ASP A 263 21.63 32.86 1.56
CA ASP A 263 22.81 32.48 0.81
C ASP A 263 22.63 31.10 0.14
N LEU A 264 23.24 30.95 -1.04
CA LEU A 264 23.09 29.74 -1.84
C LEU A 264 23.74 28.52 -1.18
N ALA A 265 24.86 28.69 -0.47
CA ALA A 265 25.53 27.60 0.22
C ALA A 265 24.67 27.07 1.37
N ASP A 266 24.13 27.97 2.20
CA ASP A 266 23.23 27.62 3.31
C ASP A 266 21.96 26.94 2.81
N ARG A 267 21.37 27.50 1.74
CA ARG A 267 20.17 26.94 1.10
C ARG A 267 20.42 25.51 0.60
N ARG A 268 21.54 25.28 -0.10
CA ARG A 268 21.92 23.95 -0.58
C ARG A 268 22.18 22.98 0.56
N ALA A 269 22.89 23.40 1.61
CA ALA A 269 23.17 22.56 2.76
C ALA A 269 21.87 22.10 3.46
N ASN A 270 20.94 23.03 3.66
CA ASN A 270 19.64 22.75 4.27
C ASN A 270 18.77 21.83 3.41
N SER A 271 18.69 22.10 2.11
CA SER A 271 17.85 21.34 1.19
C SER A 271 18.41 19.96 0.90
N LEU A 272 19.73 19.77 0.94
CA LEU A 272 20.35 18.45 0.83
C LEU A 272 19.95 17.55 2.00
N ARG A 273 19.93 18.07 3.23
CA ARG A 273 19.49 17.32 4.42
C ARG A 273 18.03 16.86 4.30
N LEU A 274 17.15 17.75 3.82
CA LEU A 274 15.75 17.40 3.57
C LEU A 274 15.62 16.39 2.42
N HIS A 275 16.42 16.53 1.36
CA HIS A 275 16.44 15.61 0.23
C HIS A 275 16.85 14.19 0.65
N GLU A 276 17.92 14.04 1.44
CA GLU A 276 18.35 12.75 2.01
C GLU A 276 17.26 12.13 2.87
N PHE A 277 16.58 12.94 3.68
CA PHE A 277 15.45 12.47 4.47
C PHE A 277 14.29 11.98 3.60
N ILE A 278 13.94 12.68 2.52
CA ILE A 278 12.88 12.26 1.59
C ILE A 278 13.28 10.99 0.85
N ILE A 279 14.56 10.85 0.46
CA ILE A 279 15.09 9.62 -0.15
C ILE A 279 14.91 8.43 0.80
N ALA A 280 15.28 8.61 2.07
CA ALA A 280 15.19 7.56 3.09
C ALA A 280 13.75 7.29 3.59
N ASN A 281 12.77 8.11 3.23
CA ASN A 281 11.39 8.01 3.66
C ASN A 281 10.43 8.12 2.46
N ASP A 282 10.49 7.14 1.58
CA ASP A 282 9.68 7.06 0.36
C ASP A 282 8.33 6.35 0.58
N ILE A 283 7.56 6.19 -0.51
CA ILE A 283 6.26 5.52 -0.46
C ILE A 283 6.36 4.05 0.01
N GLU A 284 7.51 3.41 -0.21
CA GLU A 284 7.72 1.99 0.13
C GLU A 284 8.00 1.82 1.61
N LYS A 285 8.77 2.73 2.22
CA LYS A 285 8.92 2.77 3.68
C LYS A 285 7.58 3.04 4.36
N TRP A 286 6.77 3.94 3.79
CA TRP A 286 5.43 4.20 4.29
C TRP A 286 4.54 2.95 4.22
N SER A 287 4.51 2.24 3.09
CA SER A 287 3.68 1.05 2.92
C SER A 287 4.13 -0.08 3.84
N ALA A 288 5.45 -0.29 3.97
CA ALA A 288 6.03 -1.28 4.87
C ALA A 288 5.70 -0.99 6.34
N ALA A 289 5.80 0.28 6.77
CA ALA A 289 5.46 0.69 8.13
C ALA A 289 3.96 0.53 8.42
N PHE A 290 3.10 0.93 7.50
CA PHE A 290 1.64 0.82 7.67
C PHE A 290 1.15 -0.63 7.68
N LEU A 291 1.82 -1.50 6.94
CA LEU A 291 1.51 -2.93 6.86
C LEU A 291 2.35 -3.76 7.85
N ASP A 292 3.16 -3.13 8.71
CA ASP A 292 4.00 -3.84 9.66
C ASP A 292 3.12 -4.64 10.64
N PRO A 293 3.30 -5.97 10.73
CA PRO A 293 2.49 -6.78 11.64
C PRO A 293 2.92 -6.71 13.12
N SER A 294 3.97 -5.95 13.48
CA SER A 294 4.20 -5.54 14.89
C SER A 294 3.00 -4.78 15.49
N TRP A 295 2.08 -4.31 14.64
CA TRP A 295 0.81 -3.68 14.98
C TRP A 295 -0.36 -4.65 15.16
N THR A 296 -0.19 -5.94 14.84
CA THR A 296 -1.28 -6.91 14.80
C THR A 296 -1.44 -7.68 16.13
N HIS A 297 -2.69 -7.75 16.58
CA HIS A 297 -3.11 -8.47 17.77
C HIS A 297 -2.86 -9.98 17.66
N GLN A 298 -2.82 -10.67 18.81
CA GLN A 298 -3.04 -12.12 18.88
C GLN A 298 -4.26 -12.52 18.02
N VAL A 299 -4.13 -13.59 17.26
CA VAL A 299 -5.21 -14.15 16.43
C VAL A 299 -6.18 -14.84 17.38
N LYS A 300 -7.33 -14.22 17.62
CA LYS A 300 -8.32 -14.73 18.60
C LYS A 300 -9.62 -15.18 17.96
N THR A 301 -9.90 -14.75 16.74
CA THR A 301 -11.14 -15.06 16.03
C THR A 301 -10.87 -15.73 14.68
N LEU A 302 -11.88 -16.43 14.15
CA LEU A 302 -11.83 -16.99 12.80
C LEU A 302 -11.53 -15.90 11.75
N GLU A 303 -12.13 -14.73 11.90
CA GLU A 303 -11.98 -13.62 10.97
C GLU A 303 -10.54 -13.08 10.96
N ASP A 304 -9.90 -12.96 12.13
CA ASP A 304 -8.49 -12.57 12.24
C ASP A 304 -7.58 -13.55 11.48
N PHE A 305 -7.81 -14.86 11.69
CA PHE A 305 -7.02 -15.92 11.07
C PHE A 305 -7.10 -15.86 9.54
N TYR A 306 -8.31 -15.88 8.98
CA TYR A 306 -8.47 -15.83 7.52
C TYR A 306 -8.04 -14.49 6.91
N THR A 307 -8.14 -13.39 7.66
CA THR A 307 -7.60 -12.10 7.23
C THR A 307 -6.09 -12.16 7.07
N ILE A 308 -5.37 -12.74 8.05
CA ILE A 308 -3.92 -12.92 7.96
C ILE A 308 -3.55 -13.85 6.79
N MET A 309 -4.29 -14.95 6.58
CA MET A 309 -4.07 -15.85 5.45
C MET A 309 -4.27 -15.13 4.10
N LEU A 310 -5.29 -14.28 3.98
CA LEU A 310 -5.54 -13.49 2.78
C LEU A 310 -4.46 -12.43 2.53
N GLN A 311 -4.02 -11.74 3.58
CA GLN A 311 -2.95 -10.74 3.50
C GLN A 311 -1.63 -11.38 3.06
N THR A 312 -1.28 -12.52 3.67
CA THR A 312 -0.04 -13.25 3.33
C THR A 312 -0.08 -13.87 1.94
N ARG A 313 -1.25 -14.26 1.44
CA ARG A 313 -1.43 -14.61 0.01
C ARG A 313 -1.02 -13.45 -0.91
N ASN A 314 -1.48 -12.23 -0.63
CA ASN A 314 -1.16 -11.08 -1.46
C ASN A 314 0.35 -10.74 -1.41
N VAL A 315 0.98 -10.91 -0.25
CA VAL A 315 2.43 -10.82 -0.07
C VAL A 315 3.15 -11.88 -0.93
N ARG A 316 2.73 -13.15 -0.84
CA ARG A 316 3.26 -14.27 -1.64
C ARG A 316 3.13 -14.01 -3.15
N ARG A 317 1.98 -13.53 -3.63
CA ARG A 317 1.79 -13.14 -5.05
C ARG A 317 2.83 -12.12 -5.51
N GLN A 318 3.08 -11.09 -4.71
CA GLN A 318 4.08 -10.06 -5.03
C GLN A 318 5.52 -10.60 -5.02
N ILE A 319 5.83 -11.53 -4.11
CA ILE A 319 7.12 -12.24 -4.09
C ILE A 319 7.30 -13.02 -5.39
N VAL A 320 6.33 -13.88 -5.73
CA VAL A 320 6.39 -14.73 -6.93
C VAL A 320 6.54 -13.88 -8.20
N GLU A 321 5.75 -12.82 -8.33
CA GLU A 321 5.79 -11.92 -9.49
C GLU A 321 7.17 -11.24 -9.63
N ARG A 322 7.76 -10.76 -8.54
CA ARG A 322 9.09 -10.13 -8.56
C ARG A 322 10.17 -11.11 -9.00
N ILE A 323 10.17 -12.31 -8.40
CA ILE A 323 11.17 -13.35 -8.71
C ILE A 323 11.08 -13.76 -10.17
N LEU A 324 9.87 -14.03 -10.68
CA LEU A 324 9.68 -14.44 -12.08
C LEU A 324 10.03 -13.33 -13.08
N LYS A 325 9.96 -12.05 -12.68
CA LYS A 325 10.38 -10.89 -13.48
C LYS A 325 11.87 -10.53 -13.33
N GLY A 326 12.62 -11.22 -12.46
CA GLY A 326 14.03 -10.90 -12.19
C GLY A 326 14.23 -9.57 -11.44
N VAL A 327 13.22 -9.13 -10.69
CA VAL A 327 13.30 -7.90 -9.88
C VAL A 327 13.91 -8.25 -8.52
N PRO A 328 14.91 -7.48 -8.02
CA PRO A 328 15.51 -7.73 -6.71
C PRO A 328 14.48 -7.80 -5.58
N MET A 329 14.67 -8.77 -4.68
CA MET A 329 13.81 -8.93 -3.52
C MET A 329 14.05 -7.85 -2.48
N ARG A 330 12.97 -7.44 -1.82
CA ARG A 330 12.98 -6.43 -0.76
C ARG A 330 12.79 -7.12 0.59
N SER A 331 13.56 -6.68 1.58
CA SER A 331 13.58 -7.29 2.92
C SER A 331 12.22 -7.31 3.63
N HIS A 332 11.32 -6.36 3.34
CA HIS A 332 10.00 -6.30 3.97
C HIS A 332 9.13 -7.54 3.68
N PHE A 333 9.33 -8.24 2.56
CA PHE A 333 8.57 -9.45 2.25
C PHE A 333 8.84 -10.58 3.25
N ALA A 334 10.12 -10.81 3.58
CA ALA A 334 10.51 -11.77 4.59
C ALA A 334 9.97 -11.35 5.97
N ILE A 335 10.00 -10.05 6.29
CA ILE A 335 9.46 -9.52 7.55
C ILE A 335 7.95 -9.76 7.64
N SER A 336 7.18 -9.47 6.60
CA SER A 336 5.72 -9.68 6.59
C SER A 336 5.35 -11.16 6.80
N LEU A 337 6.04 -12.09 6.12
CA LEU A 337 5.81 -13.52 6.31
C LEU A 337 6.24 -14.01 7.70
N LYS A 338 7.38 -13.52 8.20
CA LYS A 338 7.90 -13.86 9.53
C LYS A 338 6.96 -13.37 10.63
N ASN A 339 6.41 -12.17 10.50
CA ASN A 339 5.54 -11.65 11.53
C ASN A 339 4.18 -12.34 11.52
N ALA A 340 3.63 -12.69 10.35
CA ALA A 340 2.43 -13.52 10.28
C ALA A 340 2.65 -14.91 10.92
N LEU A 341 3.80 -15.53 10.65
CA LEU A 341 4.22 -16.78 11.29
C LEU A 341 4.28 -16.63 12.81
N ASP A 342 4.92 -15.57 13.31
CA ASP A 342 5.08 -15.35 14.75
C ASP A 342 3.74 -15.04 15.43
N SER A 343 2.86 -14.24 14.81
CA SER A 343 1.49 -14.01 15.30
C SER A 343 0.68 -15.29 15.40
N LEU A 344 0.77 -16.17 14.40
CA LEU A 344 0.10 -17.48 14.43
C LEU A 344 0.69 -18.39 15.52
N LYS A 345 2.01 -18.47 15.64
CA LYS A 345 2.69 -19.25 16.69
C LYS A 345 2.33 -18.79 18.10
N LEU A 346 2.31 -17.47 18.32
CA LEU A 346 1.95 -16.88 19.61
C LEU A 346 0.48 -17.11 19.97
N SER A 347 -0.36 -17.40 18.98
CA SER A 347 -1.79 -17.65 19.18
C SER A 347 -2.11 -19.14 19.35
N CYS A 348 -1.17 -20.03 19.05
CA CYS A 348 -1.32 -21.47 19.31
C CYS A 348 -1.25 -21.77 20.81
N GLU A 349 -1.78 -22.93 21.22
CA GLU A 349 -1.58 -23.42 22.59
C GLU A 349 -0.09 -23.69 22.86
N LEU A 350 0.29 -23.62 24.14
CA LEU A 350 1.68 -23.80 24.57
C LEU A 350 2.27 -25.13 24.07
N ASN A 351 3.33 -25.04 23.28
CA ASN A 351 4.05 -26.16 22.67
C ASN A 351 3.23 -27.03 21.70
N THR A 352 2.16 -26.51 21.12
CA THR A 352 1.37 -27.21 20.09
C THR A 352 1.24 -26.36 18.82
N THR A 353 0.64 -26.95 17.79
CA THR A 353 0.20 -26.26 16.56
C THR A 353 -1.32 -26.06 16.54
N MET A 354 -1.98 -26.28 17.68
CA MET A 354 -3.42 -26.14 17.82
C MET A 354 -3.78 -24.68 18.07
N LEU A 355 -4.72 -24.19 17.27
CA LEU A 355 -5.22 -22.82 17.32
C LEU A 355 -6.73 -22.85 17.64
N ASN A 356 -7.11 -22.24 18.76
CA ASN A 356 -8.51 -22.14 19.18
C ASN A 356 -9.06 -20.75 18.87
N LEU A 357 -10.04 -20.68 17.98
CA LEU A 357 -10.55 -19.43 17.42
C LEU A 357 -12.02 -19.23 17.76
N ARG A 358 -12.35 -18.06 18.32
CA ARG A 358 -13.74 -17.67 18.59
C ARG A 358 -14.48 -17.30 17.30
N THR A 359 -15.79 -17.54 17.27
CA THR A 359 -16.64 -17.16 16.13
C THR A 359 -17.09 -15.71 16.13
N SER A 360 -17.22 -15.10 17.30
CA SER A 360 -17.50 -13.66 17.45
C SER A 360 -16.53 -12.96 18.38
N SER A 361 -16.56 -11.64 18.25
CA SER A 361 -15.78 -10.70 19.06
C SER A 361 -16.46 -10.38 20.41
N GLU A 362 -17.63 -10.95 20.70
CA GLU A 362 -18.37 -10.68 21.94
C GLU A 362 -17.82 -11.49 23.11
N GLU A 363 -17.42 -10.80 24.19
CA GLU A 363 -16.97 -11.41 25.43
C GLU A 363 -18.13 -12.13 26.13
N GLY A 364 -18.10 -13.47 26.13
CA GLY A 364 -19.11 -14.31 26.79
C GLY A 364 -19.58 -15.52 25.97
N THR A 365 -19.25 -15.58 24.68
CA THR A 365 -19.51 -16.77 23.85
C THR A 365 -18.44 -17.84 24.07
N THR A 366 -18.86 -19.06 24.40
CA THR A 366 -17.99 -20.21 24.65
C THR A 366 -17.58 -20.95 23.39
N ASP A 367 -18.18 -20.62 22.25
CA ASP A 367 -18.05 -21.44 21.07
C ASP A 367 -16.74 -21.09 20.34
N CYS A 368 -15.82 -22.07 20.30
CA CYS A 368 -14.50 -21.97 19.66
C CYS A 368 -14.34 -23.09 18.64
N ALA A 369 -13.73 -22.79 17.50
CA ALA A 369 -13.28 -23.78 16.53
C ALA A 369 -11.79 -24.07 16.73
N SER A 370 -11.41 -25.34 16.66
CA SER A 370 -10.03 -25.78 16.89
C SER A 370 -9.41 -26.22 15.56
N PHE A 371 -8.25 -25.67 15.23
CA PHE A 371 -7.52 -26.02 14.00
C PHE A 371 -6.09 -26.45 14.33
N ASP A 372 -5.65 -27.59 13.81
CA ASP A 372 -4.22 -27.87 13.70
C ASP A 372 -3.65 -27.13 12.49
N ILE A 373 -2.88 -26.07 12.74
CA ILE A 373 -2.30 -25.21 11.69
C ILE A 373 -0.84 -25.56 11.37
N LYS A 374 -0.37 -26.76 11.71
CA LYS A 374 1.01 -27.18 11.48
C LYS A 374 1.46 -26.96 10.04
N ASN A 375 0.64 -27.32 9.07
CA ASN A 375 1.00 -27.20 7.66
C ASN A 375 1.17 -25.73 7.25
N GLU A 376 0.30 -24.84 7.68
CA GLU A 376 0.38 -23.41 7.41
C GLU A 376 1.68 -22.82 7.98
N LEU A 377 2.02 -23.18 9.21
CA LEU A 377 3.28 -22.77 9.87
C LEU A 377 4.50 -23.28 9.12
N ASP A 378 4.53 -24.56 8.75
CA ASP A 378 5.62 -25.17 7.97
C ASP A 378 5.80 -24.47 6.62
N GLU A 379 4.70 -24.12 5.92
CA GLU A 379 4.77 -23.41 4.64
C GLU A 379 5.33 -21.97 4.78
N PHE A 380 5.04 -21.27 5.89
CA PHE A 380 5.70 -19.98 6.18
C PHE A 380 7.20 -20.15 6.40
N GLU A 381 7.63 -21.17 7.14
CA GLU A 381 9.05 -21.43 7.36
C GLU A 381 9.78 -21.78 6.06
N LYS A 382 9.19 -22.62 5.21
CA LYS A 382 9.73 -22.95 3.88
C LYS A 382 9.84 -21.71 3.00
N ASP A 383 8.83 -20.83 2.99
CA ASP A 383 8.90 -19.56 2.26
C ASP A 383 10.04 -18.66 2.77
N LEU A 384 10.23 -18.56 4.09
CA LEU A 384 11.31 -17.78 4.68
C LEU A 384 12.70 -18.35 4.35
N CYS A 385 12.85 -19.68 4.36
CA CYS A 385 14.08 -20.33 3.90
C CYS A 385 14.31 -20.10 2.40
N PHE A 386 13.26 -20.18 1.59
CA PHE A 386 13.32 -19.91 0.16
C PHE A 386 13.76 -18.47 -0.14
N LEU A 387 13.24 -17.49 0.60
CA LEU A 387 13.65 -16.09 0.45
C LEU A 387 15.14 -15.86 0.76
N LYS A 388 15.69 -16.56 1.75
CA LYS A 388 17.14 -16.54 2.03
C LYS A 388 17.94 -17.21 0.91
N PHE A 389 17.39 -18.25 0.30
CA PHE A 389 18.00 -18.98 -0.81
C PHE A 389 18.13 -18.09 -2.06
N ILE A 390 17.07 -17.42 -2.49
CA ILE A 390 17.08 -16.58 -3.70
C ILE A 390 17.97 -15.35 -3.58
N GLU A 391 18.26 -14.89 -2.36
CA GLU A 391 19.18 -13.78 -2.08
C GLU A 391 20.64 -14.24 -2.00
N SER A 392 20.91 -15.55 -2.05
CA SER A 392 22.26 -16.10 -1.95
C SER A 392 22.98 -16.13 -3.30
N ASP A 393 24.21 -15.60 -3.32
CA ASP A 393 25.13 -15.67 -4.48
C ASP A 393 25.78 -17.06 -4.67
N ASN A 394 25.39 -18.07 -3.88
CA ASN A 394 25.96 -19.42 -3.96
C ASN A 394 25.43 -20.16 -5.21
N VAL A 395 26.31 -20.84 -5.95
CA VAL A 395 25.95 -21.63 -7.13
C VAL A 395 25.15 -22.89 -6.77
N TYR A 396 25.34 -23.45 -5.58
CA TYR A 396 24.62 -24.63 -5.07
C TYR A 396 23.37 -24.29 -4.27
N ASN A 397 22.86 -23.08 -4.46
CA ASN A 397 21.76 -22.56 -3.65
C ASN A 397 20.51 -23.47 -3.79
N VAL A 398 20.24 -24.03 -4.98
CA VAL A 398 19.03 -24.85 -5.23
C VAL A 398 19.09 -26.15 -4.44
N GLU A 399 20.23 -26.84 -4.49
CA GLU A 399 20.47 -28.07 -3.73
C GLU A 399 20.36 -27.81 -2.23
N HIS A 400 20.87 -26.66 -1.76
CA HIS A 400 20.72 -26.27 -0.35
C HIS A 400 19.26 -26.05 0.04
N PHE A 401 18.45 -25.40 -0.80
CA PHE A 401 17.03 -25.21 -0.51
C PHE A 401 16.28 -26.55 -0.50
N VAL A 402 16.50 -27.41 -1.50
CA VAL A 402 15.89 -28.75 -1.56
C VAL A 402 16.27 -29.57 -0.34
N ASP A 403 17.54 -29.52 0.06
CA ASP A 403 17.99 -30.15 1.29
C ASP A 403 17.21 -29.61 2.49
N THR A 404 16.89 -28.32 2.63
CA THR A 404 16.07 -27.85 3.78
C THR A 404 14.69 -28.51 3.89
N LEU A 405 14.12 -29.01 2.78
CA LEU A 405 12.78 -29.61 2.78
C LEU A 405 12.71 -30.96 3.47
N HIS A 406 13.84 -31.67 3.66
CA HIS A 406 13.85 -32.99 4.32
C HIS A 406 13.32 -32.94 5.75
N ALA A 407 13.47 -31.79 6.44
CA ALA A 407 13.02 -31.60 7.82
C ALA A 407 11.49 -31.75 7.97
N TYR A 408 10.76 -31.58 6.87
CA TYR A 408 9.30 -31.64 6.82
C TYR A 408 8.78 -32.99 6.25
N HIS A 409 9.67 -33.92 5.93
CA HIS A 409 9.29 -35.22 5.37
C HIS A 409 8.87 -36.20 6.48
N PRO A 410 7.73 -36.90 6.36
CA PRO A 410 7.14 -37.66 7.47
C PRO A 410 7.91 -38.92 7.89
N LYS A 411 8.81 -39.46 7.05
CA LYS A 411 9.53 -40.72 7.31
C LYS A 411 10.94 -40.49 7.86
N SER A 412 11.86 -40.07 6.98
CA SER A 412 13.27 -39.80 7.31
C SER A 412 13.97 -39.05 6.17
N LEU A 413 15.15 -38.49 6.46
CA LEU A 413 16.05 -37.90 5.47
C LEU A 413 16.44 -38.91 4.36
N ALA A 414 16.70 -40.16 4.71
CA ALA A 414 17.09 -41.19 3.75
C ALA A 414 15.94 -41.54 2.78
N ALA A 415 14.71 -41.61 3.30
CA ALA A 415 13.52 -41.81 2.47
C ALA A 415 13.31 -40.61 1.53
N PHE A 416 13.40 -39.38 2.05
CA PHE A 416 13.29 -38.17 1.24
C PHE A 416 14.29 -38.15 0.08
N LYS A 417 15.58 -38.39 0.36
CA LYS A 417 16.62 -38.43 -0.69
C LYS A 417 16.35 -39.49 -1.76
N LYS A 418 15.88 -40.67 -1.35
CA LYS A 418 15.54 -41.76 -2.29
C LYS A 418 14.34 -41.38 -3.17
N GLU A 419 13.29 -40.81 -2.58
CA GLU A 419 12.08 -40.39 -3.30
C GLU A 419 12.39 -39.24 -4.27
N VAL A 420 13.21 -38.27 -3.86
CA VAL A 420 13.70 -37.17 -4.73
C VAL A 420 14.53 -37.71 -5.89
N ALA A 421 15.47 -38.64 -5.65
CA ALA A 421 16.27 -39.24 -6.71
C ALA A 421 15.38 -39.97 -7.74
N GLY A 422 14.39 -40.74 -7.29
CA GLY A 422 13.44 -41.40 -8.19
C GLY A 422 12.58 -40.42 -8.99
N ALA A 423 12.19 -39.28 -8.41
CA ALA A 423 11.47 -38.24 -9.11
C ALA A 423 12.34 -37.51 -10.15
N VAL A 424 13.62 -37.28 -9.85
CA VAL A 424 14.59 -36.69 -10.79
C VAL A 424 14.80 -37.64 -11.97
N ASP A 425 15.03 -38.93 -11.73
CA ASP A 425 15.20 -39.93 -12.80
C ASP A 425 13.98 -39.95 -13.74
N LEU A 426 12.76 -39.95 -13.19
CA LEU A 426 11.51 -39.94 -13.96
C LEU A 426 11.38 -38.68 -14.84
N LEU A 427 11.82 -37.52 -14.33
CA LEU A 427 11.71 -36.25 -15.05
C LEU A 427 12.85 -36.04 -16.05
N TYR A 428 14.03 -36.62 -15.82
CA TYR A 428 15.19 -36.49 -16.71
C TYR A 428 15.00 -37.25 -18.03
N ASP A 429 14.24 -38.34 -18.02
CA ASP A 429 13.90 -39.11 -19.23
C ASP A 429 12.98 -38.34 -20.20
N ALA A 430 12.35 -37.25 -19.73
CA ALA A 430 11.45 -36.42 -20.51
C ALA A 430 12.09 -35.04 -20.76
N ASP A 431 12.84 -34.91 -21.86
CA ASP A 431 13.51 -33.65 -22.26
C ASP A 431 12.56 -32.44 -22.23
N HIS A 432 11.30 -32.61 -22.68
CA HIS A 432 10.24 -31.60 -22.62
C HIS A 432 8.85 -32.24 -22.79
N PHE A 433 7.91 -31.96 -21.88
CA PHE A 433 6.54 -32.48 -21.93
C PHE A 433 5.68 -31.69 -22.92
N GLN A 434 4.88 -32.38 -23.74
CA GLN A 434 3.86 -31.70 -24.54
C GLN A 434 2.67 -31.27 -23.67
N TYR A 435 2.26 -32.13 -22.74
CA TYR A 435 1.17 -31.85 -21.80
C TYR A 435 1.55 -32.33 -20.41
N PHE A 436 1.32 -31.49 -19.41
CA PHE A 436 1.49 -31.82 -18.00
C PHE A 436 0.18 -31.55 -17.26
N PHE A 437 -0.46 -32.62 -16.78
CA PHE A 437 -1.68 -32.54 -15.98
C PHE A 437 -1.38 -32.94 -14.55
N THR A 438 -1.91 -32.20 -13.60
CA THR A 438 -1.71 -32.46 -12.18
C THR A 438 -2.96 -32.11 -11.38
N ASP A 439 -3.17 -32.85 -10.31
CA ASP A 439 -4.04 -32.41 -9.23
C ASP A 439 -3.33 -31.37 -8.35
N ARG A 440 -4.09 -30.72 -7.46
CA ARG A 440 -3.61 -29.65 -6.59
C ARG A 440 -3.42 -30.09 -5.15
N ASP A 441 -4.51 -30.50 -4.49
CA ASP A 441 -4.57 -30.72 -3.05
C ASP A 441 -4.09 -32.12 -2.67
N GLY A 442 -2.96 -32.19 -1.97
CA GLY A 442 -2.24 -33.45 -1.70
C GLY A 442 -1.20 -33.81 -2.77
N THR A 443 -1.19 -33.09 -3.90
CA THR A 443 -0.26 -33.32 -5.01
C THR A 443 0.76 -32.18 -5.14
N LEU A 444 0.32 -30.98 -5.54
CA LEU A 444 1.18 -29.79 -5.66
C LEU A 444 1.26 -28.95 -4.39
N LYS A 445 0.31 -29.15 -3.47
CA LYS A 445 0.22 -28.45 -2.20
C LYS A 445 -0.25 -29.43 -1.13
N SER A 446 0.47 -29.51 -0.01
CA SER A 446 0.04 -30.28 1.16
C SER A 446 -1.36 -29.86 1.62
N TYR A 447 -2.12 -30.80 2.19
CA TYR A 447 -3.40 -30.50 2.82
C TYR A 447 -3.26 -29.41 3.89
N SER A 448 -4.35 -28.68 4.10
CA SER A 448 -4.43 -27.50 4.99
C SER A 448 -5.58 -27.70 5.97
N CYS A 449 -5.60 -26.94 7.07
CA CYS A 449 -6.63 -27.08 8.11
C CYS A 449 -8.05 -26.75 7.58
N SER A 450 -8.12 -25.87 6.58
CA SER A 450 -9.32 -25.59 5.79
C SER A 450 -8.94 -25.22 4.37
N TYR A 451 -9.90 -25.29 3.45
CA TYR A 451 -9.64 -24.92 2.06
C TYR A 451 -9.31 -23.42 1.91
N GLN A 452 -9.98 -22.55 2.67
CA GLN A 452 -9.71 -21.10 2.67
C GLN A 452 -8.30 -20.74 3.15
N ALA A 453 -7.76 -21.51 4.09
CA ALA A 453 -6.39 -21.35 4.58
C ALA A 453 -5.35 -22.01 3.64
N SER A 454 -5.79 -22.76 2.63
CA SER A 454 -4.94 -23.53 1.74
C SER A 454 -4.19 -22.67 0.71
N ILE A 455 -3.58 -21.58 1.13
CA ILE A 455 -2.82 -20.66 0.28
C ILE A 455 -1.56 -21.34 -0.27
N GLN A 456 -1.31 -21.19 -1.57
CA GLN A 456 -0.11 -21.70 -2.21
C GLN A 456 1.13 -20.92 -1.72
N PRO A 457 2.17 -21.59 -1.20
CA PRO A 457 3.41 -20.94 -0.78
C PRO A 457 4.16 -20.34 -1.98
N ALA A 458 4.97 -19.30 -1.73
CA ALA A 458 5.71 -18.60 -2.77
C ALA A 458 6.77 -19.51 -3.43
N TYR A 459 7.49 -20.33 -2.67
CA TYR A 459 8.51 -21.22 -3.25
C TYR A 459 7.90 -22.19 -4.27
N ALA A 460 6.77 -22.82 -3.94
CA ALA A 460 6.13 -23.78 -4.82
C ALA A 460 5.59 -23.10 -6.08
N ALA A 461 5.00 -21.91 -5.95
CA ALA A 461 4.52 -21.14 -7.11
C ALA A 461 5.65 -20.75 -8.06
N VAL A 462 6.81 -20.32 -7.54
CA VAL A 462 7.99 -20.01 -8.38
C VAL A 462 8.50 -21.27 -9.08
N ILE A 463 8.66 -22.37 -8.36
CA ILE A 463 9.18 -23.63 -8.93
C ILE A 463 8.22 -24.16 -10.00
N GLN A 464 6.91 -24.18 -9.74
CA GLN A 464 5.90 -24.62 -10.70
C GLN A 464 5.89 -23.72 -11.95
N ALA A 465 5.95 -22.39 -11.78
CA ALA A 465 6.00 -21.47 -12.91
C ALA A 465 7.27 -21.64 -13.76
N GLN A 466 8.43 -21.88 -13.12
CA GLN A 466 9.68 -22.17 -13.83
C GLN A 466 9.63 -23.52 -14.55
N PHE A 467 9.03 -24.54 -13.94
CA PHE A 467 8.80 -25.84 -14.58
C PHE A 467 7.92 -25.70 -15.82
N ALA A 468 6.76 -25.05 -15.69
CA ALA A 468 5.88 -24.80 -16.84
C ALA A 468 6.57 -24.02 -17.96
N ARG A 469 7.43 -23.06 -17.62
CA ARG A 469 8.15 -22.26 -18.62
C ARG A 469 9.25 -23.04 -19.34
N ARG A 470 9.91 -23.99 -18.67
CA ARG A 470 11.14 -24.63 -19.17
C ARG A 470 10.95 -26.07 -19.64
N CYS A 471 9.97 -26.77 -19.08
CA CYS A 471 9.86 -28.22 -19.18
C CYS A 471 8.57 -28.69 -19.85
N ALA A 472 7.58 -27.82 -20.09
CA ALA A 472 6.30 -28.24 -20.65
C ALA A 472 5.69 -27.21 -21.60
N GLN A 473 5.02 -27.67 -22.66
CA GLN A 473 4.32 -26.80 -23.63
C GLN A 473 2.97 -26.34 -23.07
N THR A 474 2.29 -27.20 -22.33
CA THR A 474 0.98 -26.93 -21.75
C THR A 474 0.87 -27.60 -20.39
N CYS A 475 0.56 -26.80 -19.38
CA CYS A 475 0.37 -27.26 -18.02
C CYS A 475 -1.07 -26.99 -17.57
N ALA A 476 -1.68 -27.96 -16.90
CA ALA A 476 -3.04 -27.85 -16.39
C ALA A 476 -3.15 -28.41 -14.97
N ILE A 477 -3.74 -27.61 -14.07
CA ILE A 477 -4.15 -28.05 -12.75
C ILE A 477 -5.63 -28.40 -12.83
N ILE A 478 -6.00 -29.62 -12.45
CA ILE A 478 -7.40 -30.05 -12.33
C ILE A 478 -7.72 -30.24 -10.85
N THR A 479 -8.77 -29.59 -10.37
CA THR A 479 -9.18 -29.64 -8.96
C THR A 479 -10.70 -29.79 -8.85
N THR A 480 -11.15 -30.37 -7.75
CA THR A 480 -12.57 -30.42 -7.39
C THR A 480 -13.11 -29.08 -6.92
N SER A 481 -12.25 -28.17 -6.47
CA SER A 481 -12.65 -26.83 -6.01
C SER A 481 -13.24 -25.95 -7.14
N PRO A 482 -14.03 -24.92 -6.81
CA PRO A 482 -14.52 -23.98 -7.81
C PRO A 482 -13.43 -23.03 -8.33
N LEU A 483 -13.68 -22.29 -9.40
CA LEU A 483 -12.73 -21.28 -9.89
C LEU A 483 -12.55 -20.11 -8.92
N MET A 484 -13.66 -19.55 -8.43
CA MET A 484 -13.73 -18.32 -7.63
C MET A 484 -14.72 -18.45 -6.47
N GLY A 485 -14.63 -17.54 -5.50
CA GLY A 485 -15.53 -17.53 -4.34
C GLY A 485 -15.13 -18.59 -3.34
N VAL A 486 -13.87 -18.56 -2.91
CA VAL A 486 -13.17 -19.66 -2.20
C VAL A 486 -12.78 -20.77 -3.18
N GLY A 487 -12.23 -20.35 -4.33
CA GLY A 487 -11.80 -21.25 -5.41
C GLY A 487 -10.29 -21.31 -5.60
N ILE A 488 -9.84 -22.12 -6.57
CA ILE A 488 -8.41 -22.30 -6.87
C ILE A 488 -7.70 -20.98 -7.23
N LEU A 489 -8.37 -20.06 -7.93
CA LEU A 489 -7.81 -18.76 -8.26
C LEU A 489 -7.69 -17.84 -7.04
N ASP A 490 -8.45 -18.11 -5.97
CA ASP A 490 -8.35 -17.37 -4.72
C ASP A 490 -7.20 -17.84 -3.84
N VAL A 491 -6.79 -19.11 -3.93
CA VAL A 491 -5.71 -19.66 -3.09
C VAL A 491 -4.38 -19.80 -3.83
N SER A 492 -4.38 -19.73 -5.17
CA SER A 492 -3.17 -19.71 -5.99
C SER A 492 -2.40 -18.40 -5.83
N THR A 493 -1.07 -18.50 -5.75
CA THR A 493 -0.15 -17.35 -5.71
C THR A 493 0.69 -17.22 -6.98
N MET A 494 0.59 -18.22 -7.88
CA MET A 494 1.20 -18.21 -9.19
C MET A 494 0.48 -17.23 -10.14
N PRO A 495 1.22 -16.41 -10.92
CA PRO A 495 0.62 -15.56 -11.94
C PRO A 495 -0.10 -16.35 -13.03
N GLU A 496 -0.98 -15.67 -13.76
CA GLU A 496 -1.66 -16.23 -14.92
C GLU A 496 -0.66 -16.54 -16.06
N GLY A 497 -1.02 -17.48 -16.94
CA GLY A 497 -0.26 -17.83 -18.14
C GLY A 497 0.76 -18.97 -17.98
N TYR A 498 0.96 -19.50 -16.77
CA TYR A 498 1.83 -20.66 -16.54
C TYR A 498 1.05 -21.98 -16.54
N TYR A 499 -0.11 -22.03 -15.91
CA TYR A 499 -1.00 -23.20 -15.88
C TYR A 499 -2.42 -22.78 -16.25
N TYR A 500 -3.14 -23.69 -16.91
CA TYR A 500 -4.59 -23.65 -17.03
C TYR A 500 -5.22 -24.26 -15.77
N TYR A 501 -6.34 -23.70 -15.33
CA TYR A 501 -7.03 -24.16 -14.13
C TYR A 501 -8.37 -24.77 -14.52
N GLY A 502 -8.46 -26.10 -14.45
CA GLY A 502 -9.70 -26.86 -14.52
C GLY A 502 -10.28 -27.03 -13.12
N ALA A 503 -11.45 -26.45 -12.87
CA ALA A 503 -12.13 -26.47 -11.59
C ALA A 503 -13.47 -27.22 -11.69
N SER A 504 -14.11 -27.48 -10.56
CA SER A 504 -15.32 -28.30 -10.47
C SER A 504 -15.15 -29.65 -11.18
N ALA A 505 -13.99 -30.30 -10.95
CA ALA A 505 -13.56 -31.53 -11.63
C ALA A 505 -13.47 -31.40 -13.17
N GLY A 506 -13.10 -30.21 -13.66
CA GLY A 506 -12.92 -29.93 -15.09
C GLY A 506 -14.18 -29.49 -15.82
N ARG A 507 -15.26 -29.14 -15.11
CA ARG A 507 -16.48 -28.58 -15.70
C ARG A 507 -16.36 -27.09 -16.03
N GLU A 508 -15.42 -26.40 -15.41
CA GLU A 508 -15.11 -25.01 -15.71
C GLU A 508 -13.59 -24.85 -15.83
N TRP A 509 -13.15 -24.04 -16.79
CA TRP A 509 -11.73 -23.83 -17.06
C TRP A 509 -11.40 -22.35 -17.20
N PHE A 510 -10.32 -21.97 -16.54
CA PHE A 510 -9.66 -20.68 -16.72
C PHE A 510 -8.32 -20.89 -17.45
N ILE A 511 -8.27 -20.48 -18.72
CA ILE A 511 -7.07 -20.54 -19.57
C ILE A 511 -6.39 -19.18 -19.53
N ASP A 512 -7.14 -18.13 -19.87
CA ASP A 512 -6.73 -16.74 -19.76
C ASP A 512 -7.97 -15.82 -19.58
N PRO A 513 -7.83 -14.51 -19.33
CA PRO A 513 -8.98 -13.63 -19.11
C PRO A 513 -9.99 -13.55 -20.26
N ARG A 514 -9.60 -13.91 -21.49
CA ARG A 514 -10.44 -13.92 -22.70
C ARG A 514 -10.99 -15.32 -22.99
N ASN A 515 -10.29 -16.37 -22.58
CA ASN A 515 -10.62 -17.76 -22.83
C ASN A 515 -11.03 -18.48 -21.54
N LYS A 516 -12.34 -18.60 -21.35
CA LYS A 516 -12.96 -19.40 -20.30
C LYS A 516 -13.87 -20.44 -20.93
N PHE A 517 -13.91 -21.63 -20.35
CA PHE A 517 -14.81 -22.70 -20.79
C PHE A 517 -15.71 -23.11 -19.63
N HIS A 518 -16.97 -23.41 -19.95
CA HIS A 518 -17.92 -24.00 -19.04
C HIS A 518 -18.59 -25.18 -19.74
N ASP A 519 -18.85 -26.23 -18.98
CA ASP A 519 -19.59 -27.39 -19.43
C ASP A 519 -21.02 -27.00 -19.89
N LEU A 520 -21.46 -27.62 -20.97
CA LEU A 520 -22.75 -27.30 -21.62
C LEU A 520 -23.89 -28.19 -21.13
N SER A 521 -23.61 -29.17 -20.26
CA SER A 521 -24.64 -30.08 -19.75
C SER A 521 -25.60 -29.44 -18.75
N ILE A 522 -25.32 -28.23 -18.26
CA ILE A 522 -26.09 -27.52 -17.23
C ILE A 522 -26.67 -26.26 -17.85
N THR A 523 -27.99 -26.11 -17.80
CA THR A 523 -28.66 -24.98 -18.44
C THR A 523 -28.48 -23.69 -17.62
N ALA A 524 -28.60 -22.54 -18.28
CA ALA A 524 -28.54 -21.24 -17.60
C ALA A 524 -29.63 -21.11 -16.51
N GLU A 525 -30.81 -21.70 -16.71
CA GLU A 525 -31.89 -21.71 -15.73
C GLU A 525 -31.52 -22.51 -14.48
N GLN A 526 -30.87 -23.67 -14.64
CA GLN A 526 -30.38 -24.48 -13.52
C GLN A 526 -29.29 -23.76 -12.74
N LEU A 527 -28.37 -23.06 -13.43
CA LEU A 527 -27.36 -22.24 -12.78
C LEU A 527 -27.97 -21.08 -11.99
N GLN A 528 -29.02 -20.42 -12.51
CA GLN A 528 -29.73 -19.38 -11.77
C GLN A 528 -30.42 -19.91 -10.51
N VAL A 529 -30.97 -21.12 -10.54
CA VAL A 529 -31.52 -21.77 -9.34
C VAL A 529 -30.39 -22.04 -8.33
N LEU A 530 -29.25 -22.55 -8.79
CA LEU A 530 -28.09 -22.81 -7.95
C LEU A 530 -27.57 -21.52 -7.28
N ASP A 531 -27.53 -20.41 -8.02
CA ASP A 531 -27.16 -19.10 -7.49
C ASP A 531 -28.10 -18.63 -6.38
N LYS A 532 -29.42 -18.78 -6.57
CA LYS A 532 -30.41 -18.42 -5.52
C LYS A 532 -30.23 -19.26 -4.25
N VAL A 533 -29.99 -20.56 -4.40
CA VAL A 533 -29.75 -21.45 -3.25
C VAL A 533 -28.44 -21.06 -2.56
N TYR A 534 -27.40 -20.78 -3.33
CA TYR A 534 -26.12 -20.34 -2.79
C TYR A 534 -26.25 -19.04 -1.99
N ASP A 535 -26.94 -18.03 -2.53
CA ASP A 535 -27.15 -16.75 -1.85
C ASP A 535 -27.93 -16.94 -0.54
N ALA A 536 -29.00 -17.74 -0.56
CA ALA A 536 -29.80 -18.05 0.63
C ALA A 536 -28.98 -18.77 1.72
N VAL A 537 -28.16 -19.76 1.33
CA VAL A 537 -27.27 -20.46 2.27
C VAL A 537 -26.20 -19.48 2.78
N GLN A 538 -25.63 -18.65 1.93
CA GLN A 538 -24.62 -17.67 2.33
C GLN A 538 -25.16 -16.64 3.34
N GLU A 539 -26.38 -16.15 3.15
CA GLU A 539 -27.05 -15.27 4.12
C GLU A 539 -27.22 -15.97 5.48
N LEU A 540 -27.64 -17.24 5.48
CA LEU A 540 -27.75 -18.04 6.71
C LEU A 540 -26.40 -18.19 7.40
N LEU A 541 -25.33 -18.50 6.65
CA LEU A 541 -23.97 -18.65 7.22
C LEU A 541 -23.37 -17.34 7.75
N ASN A 542 -23.97 -16.18 7.45
CA ASN A 542 -23.56 -14.92 8.05
C ASN A 542 -24.21 -14.68 9.42
N THR A 543 -25.19 -15.49 9.81
CA THR A 543 -25.76 -15.44 11.16
C THR A 543 -24.79 -16.06 12.17
N GLN A 544 -24.85 -15.59 13.41
CA GLN A 544 -23.93 -16.00 14.47
C GLN A 544 -23.96 -17.51 14.74
N GLU A 545 -25.14 -18.13 14.62
CA GLU A 545 -25.36 -19.56 14.89
C GLU A 545 -24.68 -20.46 13.85
N TYR A 546 -24.70 -20.09 12.57
CA TYR A 546 -24.20 -20.94 11.47
C TYR A 546 -22.84 -20.50 10.92
N LYS A 547 -22.19 -19.51 11.54
CA LYS A 547 -20.93 -18.93 11.06
C LYS A 547 -19.79 -19.96 10.93
N TYR A 548 -19.79 -21.03 11.73
CA TYR A 548 -18.79 -22.10 11.67
C TYR A 548 -18.67 -22.76 10.30
N PHE A 549 -19.80 -23.10 9.69
CA PHE A 549 -19.87 -23.89 8.46
C PHE A 549 -19.26 -23.16 7.26
N ARG A 550 -19.10 -21.83 7.35
CA ARG A 550 -18.39 -21.04 6.34
C ARG A 550 -16.89 -21.32 6.33
N TYR A 551 -16.31 -21.68 7.47
CA TYR A 551 -14.86 -21.69 7.68
C TYR A 551 -14.26 -23.07 7.91
N ILE A 552 -15.04 -24.03 8.43
CA ILE A 552 -14.55 -25.38 8.67
C ILE A 552 -14.42 -26.19 7.37
N GLY A 553 -13.42 -27.07 7.28
CA GLY A 553 -13.24 -27.96 6.13
C GLY A 553 -13.18 -27.23 4.79
N SER A 554 -14.04 -27.60 3.84
CA SER A 554 -14.18 -26.92 2.54
C SER A 554 -14.88 -25.57 2.63
N GLY A 555 -15.60 -25.29 3.72
CA GLY A 555 -16.60 -24.22 3.80
C GLY A 555 -17.77 -24.46 2.86
N LEU A 556 -18.48 -23.38 2.52
CA LEU A 556 -19.45 -23.34 1.43
C LEU A 556 -18.71 -23.10 0.10
N GLN A 557 -18.88 -24.01 -0.86
CA GLN A 557 -18.32 -23.89 -2.21
C GLN A 557 -19.41 -24.04 -3.25
N LYS A 558 -19.42 -23.12 -4.22
CA LYS A 558 -20.29 -23.18 -5.40
C LYS A 558 -19.53 -23.74 -6.59
N HIS A 559 -19.69 -25.02 -6.84
CA HIS A 559 -19.13 -25.69 -8.01
C HIS A 559 -20.02 -25.44 -9.23
N PHE A 560 -19.47 -25.69 -10.41
CA PHE A 560 -20.24 -25.70 -11.65
C PHE A 560 -21.19 -26.91 -11.65
N GLY A 561 -22.41 -26.69 -11.15
CA GLY A 561 -23.51 -27.65 -11.14
C GLY A 561 -23.96 -28.18 -9.78
N HIS A 562 -23.27 -27.85 -8.69
CA HIS A 562 -23.67 -28.28 -7.35
C HIS A 562 -23.06 -27.39 -6.27
N LEU A 563 -23.60 -27.45 -5.06
CA LEU A 563 -23.04 -26.81 -3.87
C LEU A 563 -22.47 -27.88 -2.94
N THR A 564 -21.35 -27.57 -2.29
CA THR A 564 -20.87 -28.36 -1.16
C THR A 564 -20.74 -27.47 0.06
N ILE A 565 -21.19 -27.96 1.21
CA ILE A 565 -21.01 -27.31 2.50
C ILE A 565 -20.39 -28.31 3.47
N ALA A 566 -19.32 -27.90 4.14
CA ALA A 566 -18.72 -28.71 5.19
C ALA A 566 -19.70 -28.80 6.37
N HIS A 567 -20.05 -30.01 6.79
CA HIS A 567 -21.02 -30.26 7.85
C HIS A 567 -20.39 -30.43 9.24
N GLN A 568 -19.12 -30.85 9.28
CA GLN A 568 -18.33 -31.07 10.49
C GLN A 568 -16.85 -31.14 10.11
N ASP A 569 -15.94 -30.89 11.05
CA ASP A 569 -14.50 -31.13 10.91
C ASP A 569 -14.00 -32.31 11.76
N ILE A 570 -12.72 -32.66 11.59
CA ILE A 570 -12.10 -33.78 12.33
C ILE A 570 -11.95 -33.51 13.83
N HIS A 571 -12.07 -32.26 14.27
CA HIS A 571 -11.94 -31.84 15.66
C HIS A 571 -13.31 -31.68 16.35
N SER A 572 -14.40 -31.93 15.63
CA SER A 572 -15.78 -31.74 16.11
C SER A 572 -16.04 -30.30 16.57
N SER A 573 -15.48 -29.31 15.85
CA SER A 573 -15.60 -27.88 16.16
C SER A 573 -17.03 -27.36 16.08
N VAL A 574 -17.92 -28.04 15.35
CA VAL A 574 -19.34 -27.67 15.27
C VAL A 574 -20.14 -28.47 16.32
N PRO A 575 -20.97 -27.82 17.16
CA PRO A 575 -21.90 -28.50 18.04
C PRO A 575 -22.81 -29.48 17.29
N VAL A 576 -22.98 -30.70 17.83
CA VAL A 576 -23.73 -31.79 17.18
C VAL A 576 -25.17 -31.40 16.84
N GLU A 577 -25.84 -30.62 17.69
CA GLU A 577 -27.21 -30.15 17.45
C GLU A 577 -27.30 -29.20 16.24
N GLN A 578 -26.34 -28.26 16.12
CA GLN A 578 -26.27 -27.33 14.99
C GLN A 578 -25.90 -28.03 13.69
N SER A 579 -24.96 -28.97 13.76
CA SER A 579 -24.59 -29.87 12.66
C SER A 579 -25.84 -30.58 12.15
N ASN A 580 -26.55 -31.32 13.00
CA ASN A 580 -27.79 -32.03 12.63
C ASN A 580 -28.89 -31.11 12.07
N THR A 581 -29.00 -29.86 12.54
CA THR A 581 -29.99 -28.89 12.05
C THR A 581 -29.71 -28.48 10.60
N LEU A 582 -28.43 -28.31 10.24
CA LEU A 582 -28.02 -28.04 8.87
C LEU A 582 -28.28 -29.23 7.92
N SER A 583 -28.18 -30.48 8.40
CA SER A 583 -28.50 -31.69 7.61
C SER A 583 -29.95 -31.72 7.10
N VAL A 584 -30.90 -31.12 7.84
CA VAL A 584 -32.33 -31.15 7.49
C VAL A 584 -32.69 -30.04 6.48
N PHE A 585 -31.88 -28.99 6.39
CA PHE A 585 -32.13 -27.79 5.59
C PHE A 585 -32.21 -27.99 4.06
N PRO A 586 -31.35 -28.81 3.42
CA PRO A 586 -31.45 -29.10 1.98
C PRO A 586 -32.80 -29.71 1.58
N THR A 587 -33.50 -30.34 2.52
CA THR A 587 -34.83 -30.93 2.32
C THR A 587 -35.97 -29.90 2.24
N PHE A 588 -35.74 -28.66 2.70
CA PHE A 588 -36.75 -27.59 2.72
C PHE A 588 -36.57 -26.53 1.63
N LEU A 589 -35.44 -26.53 0.92
CA LEU A 589 -35.09 -25.56 -0.14
C LEU A 589 -35.41 -26.05 -1.56
N VAL A 590 -35.86 -27.30 -1.73
CA VAL A 590 -36.25 -27.92 -3.01
C VAL A 590 -37.75 -27.86 -3.23
#